data_AF-A0A355FGG3-F1
#
_entry.id   AF-A0A355FGG3-F1
#
_cell.length_a   1.000
_cell.length_b   1.000
_cell.length_c   1.000
_cell.angle_alpha   90.00
_cell.angle_beta   90.00
_cell.angle_gamma   90.00
#
_symmetry.space_group_name_H-M   'P 1'
#
loop_
_entity.id
_entity.type
_entity.pdbx_description
1 polymer ?
#
loop_
_entity_poly.entity_id
_entity_poly.type
_entity_poly.pdbx_seq_one_letter_code
_entity_poly.pdbx_strand_id
1 'polypeptide(L)'
;MITTRKNNRRWLLASLAVSVLLVAIACDRYEWLPSTVDTPLAGTVWKLEAVVSSDTIKTVGSEVSEKSYRLLFDPAGYAYGRSANNDLFGEYAFEEQKNTFHSEFQPMTYALEPPEGELFIQCLNNAWRYELSGDVLRLYFSGNECLHFRATEDDGTIERVFADPPEVAPLKGTVWKLEGFGSSEGKLVTAKPFTIRAYQLLFEPGGKAYGISSGNHLLGEYALNDALRTIDIDIEAVTEAMERQDGYVYLERLNNAGRYEQTDNILRLYYSDTEYLQYRPAADQNYLKGIFPGLSLYVPFKDKVWKLEGFGAGGGALTAAQPNDEKAYLLYLQKSLNAFGTTSVNTFGTEYTMDATQGTLAFGALGITKMNEQKDGKRYVDCLSRVSRYQFDNATLRLYYSDTEYLQYRPAPDDNPLGKIIEKLFGEQAW
;
A
#
# COMPACT_ATOMS: atom_id res chain seq x y z
N MET A 1 -67.49 -20.22 61.64
CA MET A 1 -66.18 -20.45 62.28
C MET A 1 -65.64 -21.77 61.77
N ILE A 2 -64.56 -21.72 60.97
CA ILE A 2 -63.39 -22.66 60.85
C ILE A 2 -63.70 -24.16 61.02
N THR A 3 -63.35 -25.14 60.19
CA THR A 3 -62.57 -25.32 58.93
C THR A 3 -62.81 -26.78 58.51
N THR A 4 -62.85 -27.11 57.22
CA THR A 4 -62.53 -28.48 56.76
C THR A 4 -61.97 -28.47 55.34
N ARG A 5 -60.83 -29.16 55.18
CA ARG A 5 -60.11 -29.43 53.93
C ARG A 5 -61.00 -30.15 52.92
N LYS A 6 -60.93 -29.75 51.64
CA LYS A 6 -61.36 -30.58 50.50
C LYS A 6 -60.20 -30.81 49.52
N ASN A 7 -59.90 -32.08 49.34
CA ASN A 7 -59.20 -32.65 48.19
C ASN A 7 -59.86 -32.23 46.87
N ASN A 8 -59.05 -32.05 45.83
CA ASN A 8 -59.49 -32.28 44.45
C ASN A 8 -58.36 -32.98 43.67
N ARG A 9 -58.64 -34.22 43.28
CA ARG A 9 -57.99 -34.94 42.18
C ARG A 9 -58.48 -34.34 40.86
N ARG A 10 -57.63 -34.28 39.83
CA ARG A 10 -57.97 -34.67 38.46
C ARG A 10 -56.72 -34.78 37.58
N TRP A 11 -56.91 -35.55 36.51
CA TRP A 11 -55.97 -36.31 35.70
C TRP A 11 -55.58 -35.60 34.40
N LEU A 12 -54.42 -36.03 33.85
CA LEU A 12 -54.01 -36.07 32.44
C LEU A 12 -53.83 -34.74 31.69
N LEU A 13 -52.62 -34.51 31.19
CA LEU A 13 -52.30 -34.63 29.75
C LEU A 13 -50.77 -34.62 29.58
N ALA A 14 -50.25 -35.71 29.03
CA ALA A 14 -48.86 -35.80 28.58
C ALA A 14 -48.73 -35.02 27.27
N SER A 15 -47.99 -33.91 27.29
CA SER A 15 -47.52 -33.23 26.09
C SER A 15 -46.12 -33.74 25.77
N LEU A 16 -46.02 -34.50 24.66
CA LEU A 16 -44.76 -34.82 23.99
C LEU A 16 -44.08 -33.49 23.62
N ALA A 17 -42.98 -33.16 24.29
CA ALA A 17 -42.03 -32.18 23.77
C ALA A 17 -41.19 -32.89 22.70
N VAL A 18 -41.58 -32.72 21.44
CA VAL A 18 -40.72 -33.03 20.29
C VAL A 18 -39.51 -32.11 20.40
N SER A 19 -38.40 -32.66 20.90
CA SER A 19 -37.11 -31.99 20.84
C SER A 19 -36.70 -31.98 19.38
N VAL A 20 -36.94 -30.86 18.71
CA VAL A 20 -36.34 -30.58 17.40
C VAL A 20 -34.84 -30.50 17.64
N LEU A 21 -34.14 -31.59 17.36
CA LEU A 21 -32.70 -31.60 17.21
C LEU A 21 -32.39 -30.73 15.99
N LEU A 22 -32.19 -29.44 16.22
CA LEU A 22 -31.50 -28.57 15.27
C LEU A 22 -30.08 -29.14 15.16
N VAL A 23 -29.87 -30.00 14.17
CA VAL A 23 -28.54 -30.21 13.61
C VAL A 23 -28.18 -28.88 12.96
N ALA A 24 -27.64 -27.97 13.75
CA ALA A 24 -26.78 -26.95 13.21
C ALA A 24 -25.63 -27.74 12.57
N ILE A 25 -25.65 -27.81 11.24
CA ILE A 25 -24.44 -28.04 10.48
C ILE A 25 -23.61 -26.80 10.78
N ALA A 26 -22.86 -26.84 11.89
CA ALA A 26 -21.64 -26.09 11.96
C ALA A 26 -20.83 -26.59 10.76
N CYS A 27 -20.79 -25.81 9.69
CA CYS A 27 -19.57 -25.77 8.92
C CYS A 27 -18.52 -25.33 9.94
N ASP A 28 -17.90 -26.31 10.61
CA ASP A 28 -16.63 -26.11 11.28
C ASP A 28 -15.70 -25.61 10.17
N ARG A 29 -15.62 -24.29 10.00
CA ARG A 29 -14.40 -23.70 9.49
C ARG A 29 -13.39 -24.06 10.54
N TYR A 30 -12.65 -25.14 10.30
CA TYR A 30 -11.40 -25.39 10.98
C TYR A 30 -10.60 -24.10 10.85
N GLU A 31 -10.52 -23.31 11.93
CA GLU A 31 -9.55 -22.24 12.03
C GLU A 31 -8.19 -22.94 12.11
N TRP A 32 -7.49 -22.97 10.99
CA TRP A 32 -6.14 -23.50 10.90
C TRP A 32 -5.18 -22.39 11.31
N LEU A 33 -4.19 -22.72 12.14
CA LEU A 33 -3.18 -21.77 12.59
C LEU A 33 -1.97 -21.83 11.64
N PRO A 34 -1.35 -20.69 11.29
CA PRO A 34 -0.12 -20.66 10.52
C PRO A 34 0.96 -21.54 11.13
N SER A 35 1.79 -22.15 10.27
CA SER A 35 2.88 -23.02 10.71
C SER A 35 3.90 -22.30 11.61
N THR A 36 4.42 -23.05 12.60
CA THR A 36 5.56 -22.59 13.41
C THR A 36 6.89 -22.79 12.66
N VAL A 37 7.97 -22.21 13.21
CA VAL A 37 9.32 -22.14 12.63
C VAL A 37 9.94 -23.49 12.26
N ASP A 38 9.44 -24.60 12.80
CA ASP A 38 10.07 -25.93 12.72
C ASP A 38 9.32 -26.91 11.80
N THR A 39 9.00 -26.48 10.57
CA THR A 39 8.46 -27.38 9.54
C THR A 39 9.54 -27.75 8.53
N PRO A 40 9.47 -28.93 7.88
CA PRO A 40 10.47 -29.34 6.89
C PRO A 40 10.51 -28.47 5.62
N LEU A 41 9.57 -27.52 5.49
CA LEU A 41 9.52 -26.59 4.36
C LEU A 41 9.97 -25.18 4.75
N ALA A 42 10.06 -24.85 6.04
CA ALA A 42 10.50 -23.54 6.49
C ALA A 42 11.91 -23.21 5.94
N GLY A 43 12.04 -22.06 5.29
CA GLY A 43 13.27 -21.59 4.66
C GLY A 43 13.61 -22.22 3.31
N THR A 44 12.71 -22.99 2.70
CA THR A 44 12.98 -23.71 1.44
C THR A 44 12.22 -23.11 0.25
N VAL A 45 12.81 -23.25 -0.96
CA VAL A 45 12.22 -22.78 -2.22
C VAL A 45 11.87 -23.95 -3.13
N TRP A 46 10.71 -23.87 -3.78
CA TRP A 46 10.13 -24.91 -4.60
C TRP A 46 9.67 -24.36 -5.93
N LYS A 47 9.99 -25.05 -7.03
CA LYS A 47 9.55 -24.69 -8.39
C LYS A 47 8.60 -25.77 -8.93
N LEU A 48 7.48 -25.34 -9.49
CA LEU A 48 6.52 -26.25 -10.12
C LEU A 48 7.14 -26.88 -11.37
N GLU A 49 7.17 -28.20 -11.45
CA GLU A 49 7.59 -28.94 -12.65
C GLU A 49 6.39 -29.42 -13.46
N ALA A 50 5.30 -29.81 -12.78
CA ALA A 50 4.12 -30.32 -13.45
C ALA A 50 2.84 -30.20 -12.61
N VAL A 51 1.71 -30.17 -13.32
CA VAL A 51 0.39 -30.46 -12.75
C VAL A 51 0.02 -31.89 -13.15
N VAL A 52 -0.22 -32.75 -12.16
CA VAL A 52 -0.61 -34.14 -12.36
C VAL A 52 -2.11 -34.24 -12.18
N SER A 53 -2.84 -34.68 -13.21
CA SER A 53 -4.29 -34.90 -13.17
C SER A 53 -4.63 -36.28 -13.69
N SER A 54 -5.22 -37.12 -12.84
CA SER A 54 -5.86 -38.44 -13.06
C SER A 54 -5.15 -39.50 -13.94
N ASP A 55 -4.55 -39.14 -15.08
CA ASP A 55 -3.64 -39.95 -15.93
C ASP A 55 -2.70 -39.09 -16.83
N THR A 56 -2.73 -37.75 -16.72
CA THR A 56 -1.97 -36.81 -17.54
C THR A 56 -1.02 -35.99 -16.68
N ILE A 57 0.25 -35.93 -17.09
CA ILE A 57 1.23 -35.02 -16.52
C ILE A 57 1.36 -33.84 -17.49
N LYS A 58 0.90 -32.66 -17.07
CA LYS A 58 1.16 -31.42 -17.79
C LYS A 58 2.41 -30.79 -17.21
N THR A 59 3.54 -30.99 -17.87
CA THR A 59 4.80 -30.32 -17.51
C THR A 59 4.70 -28.83 -17.80
N VAL A 60 5.29 -28.02 -16.93
CA VAL A 60 5.47 -26.59 -17.21
C VAL A 60 6.40 -26.46 -18.43
N GLY A 61 5.94 -25.74 -19.46
CA GLY A 61 6.68 -25.60 -20.72
C GLY A 61 7.99 -24.85 -20.54
N SER A 62 8.99 -25.17 -21.37
CA SER A 62 10.33 -24.54 -21.33
C SER A 62 10.33 -23.04 -21.64
N GLU A 63 9.27 -22.55 -22.27
CA GLU A 63 9.01 -21.16 -22.60
C GLU A 63 8.56 -20.31 -21.40
N VAL A 64 8.17 -20.97 -20.30
CA VAL A 64 7.81 -20.29 -19.05
C VAL A 64 9.06 -19.75 -18.39
N SER A 65 9.00 -18.50 -17.94
CA SER A 65 10.10 -17.85 -17.23
C SER A 65 10.58 -18.71 -16.06
N GLU A 66 11.89 -18.81 -15.89
CA GLU A 66 12.50 -19.54 -14.76
C GLU A 66 12.05 -19.02 -13.39
N LYS A 67 11.55 -17.79 -13.33
CA LYS A 67 11.05 -17.13 -12.11
C LYS A 67 9.60 -17.46 -11.78
N SER A 68 8.83 -17.98 -12.73
CA SER A 68 7.40 -18.26 -12.56
C SER A 68 7.17 -19.56 -11.79
N TYR A 69 6.02 -19.66 -11.13
CA TYR A 69 5.57 -20.84 -10.37
C TYR A 69 6.55 -21.33 -9.31
N ARG A 70 7.10 -20.37 -8.55
CA ARG A 70 8.00 -20.63 -7.43
C ARG A 70 7.36 -20.24 -6.11
N LEU A 71 7.67 -20.98 -5.06
CA LEU A 71 7.23 -20.72 -3.69
C LEU A 71 8.41 -20.78 -2.75
N LEU A 72 8.50 -19.79 -1.86
CA LEU A 72 9.36 -19.76 -0.69
C LEU A 72 8.46 -19.87 0.54
N PHE A 73 8.68 -20.89 1.35
CA PHE A 73 7.98 -21.04 2.63
C PHE A 73 8.82 -20.39 3.73
N ASP A 74 8.32 -19.31 4.30
CA ASP A 74 8.96 -18.55 5.37
C ASP A 74 8.74 -19.24 6.73
N PRO A 75 9.74 -19.26 7.63
CA PRO A 75 9.58 -19.84 8.96
C PRO A 75 8.51 -19.16 9.83
N ALA A 76 8.07 -17.94 9.50
CA ALA A 76 7.03 -17.24 10.23
C ALA A 76 5.59 -17.69 9.90
N GLY A 77 5.42 -18.74 9.09
CA GLY A 77 4.10 -19.22 8.65
C GLY A 77 3.54 -18.51 7.41
N TYR A 78 4.38 -17.70 6.75
CA TYR A 78 4.06 -17.03 5.48
C TYR A 78 4.72 -17.72 4.30
N ALA A 79 4.13 -17.62 3.13
CA ALA A 79 4.77 -18.04 1.92
C ALA A 79 4.72 -16.95 0.86
N TYR A 80 5.85 -16.79 0.19
CA TYR A 80 6.04 -15.87 -0.92
C TYR A 80 6.15 -16.69 -2.19
N GLY A 81 5.86 -16.08 -3.33
CA GLY A 81 6.08 -16.79 -4.56
C GLY A 81 5.76 -15.99 -5.78
N ARG A 82 5.63 -16.71 -6.89
CA ARG A 82 5.23 -16.15 -8.16
C ARG A 82 4.31 -17.12 -8.88
N SER A 83 3.22 -16.62 -9.44
CA SER A 83 2.39 -17.32 -10.41
C SER A 83 3.07 -17.26 -11.80
N ALA A 84 2.29 -17.16 -12.89
CA ALA A 84 2.88 -16.93 -14.20
C ALA A 84 3.49 -15.52 -14.26
N ASN A 85 2.71 -14.50 -13.87
CA ASN A 85 3.11 -13.09 -14.03
C ASN A 85 3.16 -12.28 -12.74
N ASN A 86 2.48 -12.71 -11.68
CA ASN A 86 2.32 -11.91 -10.47
C ASN A 86 3.01 -12.55 -9.25
N ASP A 87 3.55 -11.70 -8.38
CA ASP A 87 4.09 -12.14 -7.11
C ASP A 87 2.93 -12.49 -6.16
N LEU A 88 3.14 -13.53 -5.35
CA LEU A 88 2.17 -14.13 -4.46
C LEU A 88 2.59 -13.93 -3.01
N PHE A 89 1.61 -13.75 -2.16
CA PHE A 89 1.77 -13.78 -0.71
C PHE A 89 0.62 -14.54 -0.08
N GLY A 90 0.91 -15.33 0.94
CA GLY A 90 -0.13 -16.03 1.70
C GLY A 90 0.37 -16.58 3.01
N GLU A 91 -0.57 -17.08 3.77
CA GLU A 91 -0.30 -17.92 4.95
C GLU A 91 -0.26 -19.38 4.51
N TYR A 92 0.49 -20.20 5.25
CA TYR A 92 0.50 -21.64 5.06
C TYR A 92 0.58 -22.38 6.40
N ALA A 93 0.06 -23.61 6.41
CA ALA A 93 0.18 -24.52 7.53
C ALA A 93 0.39 -25.97 7.07
N PHE A 94 1.22 -26.67 7.83
CA PHE A 94 1.48 -28.10 7.73
C PHE A 94 1.16 -28.78 9.05
N GLU A 95 0.41 -29.88 8.99
CA GLU A 95 0.27 -30.79 10.13
C GLU A 95 0.89 -32.14 9.76
N GLU A 96 2.14 -32.34 10.19
CA GLU A 96 2.94 -33.50 9.78
C GLU A 96 2.29 -34.83 10.13
N GLN A 97 1.68 -34.92 11.32
CA GLN A 97 1.03 -36.15 11.77
C GLN A 97 -0.20 -36.54 10.93
N LYS A 98 -0.84 -35.56 10.27
CA LYS A 98 -2.04 -35.78 9.45
C LYS A 98 -1.75 -35.68 7.96
N ASN A 99 -0.52 -35.35 7.56
CA ASN A 99 -0.13 -35.02 6.19
C ASN A 99 -1.01 -33.93 5.56
N THR A 100 -1.58 -33.03 6.36
CA THR A 100 -2.45 -31.97 5.83
C THR A 100 -1.65 -30.73 5.49
N PHE A 101 -2.11 -30.05 4.45
CA PHE A 101 -1.61 -28.76 4.02
C PHE A 101 -2.79 -27.81 3.90
N HIS A 102 -2.57 -26.57 4.34
CA HIS A 102 -3.52 -25.48 4.16
C HIS A 102 -2.75 -24.26 3.70
N SER A 103 -3.33 -23.48 2.79
CA SER A 103 -2.77 -22.19 2.40
C SER A 103 -3.85 -21.22 1.94
N GLU A 104 -3.53 -19.94 2.07
CA GLU A 104 -4.33 -18.82 1.57
C GLU A 104 -3.44 -17.83 0.83
N PHE A 105 -3.00 -18.21 -0.37
CA PHE A 105 -2.26 -17.34 -1.28
C PHE A 105 -3.19 -16.38 -2.01
N GLN A 106 -2.71 -15.14 -2.13
CA GLN A 106 -3.32 -14.10 -2.96
C GLN A 106 -2.25 -13.48 -3.84
N PRO A 107 -2.59 -13.13 -5.08
CA PRO A 107 -1.69 -12.36 -5.91
C PRO A 107 -1.61 -10.92 -5.41
N MET A 108 -0.41 -10.34 -5.38
CA MET A 108 -0.20 -8.95 -4.96
C MET A 108 -0.78 -7.95 -5.98
N THR A 109 -0.97 -8.38 -7.23
CA THR A 109 -1.64 -7.68 -8.32
C THR A 109 -2.30 -8.70 -9.26
N TYR A 110 -3.36 -8.30 -9.95
CA TYR A 110 -4.06 -9.15 -10.92
C TYR A 110 -3.66 -8.82 -12.38
N ALA A 111 -2.64 -8.00 -12.57
CA ALA A 111 -2.27 -7.49 -13.88
C ALA A 111 -1.77 -8.63 -14.79
N LEU A 112 -2.41 -8.78 -15.96
CA LEU A 112 -1.97 -9.66 -17.04
C LEU A 112 -1.77 -11.13 -16.61
N GLU A 113 -2.49 -11.63 -15.59
CA GLU A 113 -2.40 -13.05 -15.23
C GLU A 113 -3.07 -13.92 -16.31
N PRO A 114 -2.36 -14.89 -16.91
CA PRO A 114 -2.97 -15.86 -17.80
C PRO A 114 -3.77 -16.92 -17.01
N PRO A 115 -4.71 -17.63 -17.64
CA PRO A 115 -5.54 -18.65 -16.98
C PRO A 115 -4.74 -19.73 -16.24
N GLU A 116 -3.56 -20.10 -16.73
CA GLU A 116 -2.68 -21.08 -16.08
C GLU A 116 -2.14 -20.57 -14.73
N GLY A 117 -1.88 -19.28 -14.62
CA GLY A 117 -1.50 -18.62 -13.37
C GLY A 117 -2.63 -18.62 -12.35
N GLU A 118 -3.85 -18.30 -12.77
CA GLU A 118 -5.04 -18.36 -11.90
C GLU A 118 -5.31 -19.79 -11.41
N LEU A 119 -5.23 -20.77 -12.30
CA LEU A 119 -5.41 -22.18 -11.96
C LEU A 119 -4.36 -22.66 -10.96
N PHE A 120 -3.10 -22.24 -11.11
CA PHE A 120 -2.04 -22.55 -10.15
C PHE A 120 -2.38 -22.06 -8.73
N ILE A 121 -2.81 -20.80 -8.60
CA ILE A 121 -3.20 -20.22 -7.31
C ILE A 121 -4.40 -20.97 -6.73
N GLN A 122 -5.39 -21.30 -7.56
CA GLN A 122 -6.56 -22.06 -7.14
C GLN A 122 -6.17 -23.46 -6.63
N CYS A 123 -5.31 -24.17 -7.36
CA CYS A 123 -4.81 -25.49 -6.96
C CYS A 123 -4.01 -25.41 -5.66
N LEU A 124 -3.19 -24.37 -5.46
CA LEU A 124 -2.47 -24.15 -4.21
C LEU A 124 -3.41 -23.98 -3.02
N ASN A 125 -4.41 -23.12 -3.15
CA ASN A 125 -5.37 -22.84 -2.09
C ASN A 125 -6.34 -24.00 -1.82
N ASN A 126 -6.58 -24.86 -2.82
CA ASN A 126 -7.37 -26.08 -2.67
C ASN A 126 -6.55 -27.28 -2.17
N ALA A 127 -5.23 -27.17 -2.10
CA ALA A 127 -4.41 -28.27 -1.63
C ALA A 127 -4.70 -28.53 -0.15
N TRP A 128 -4.99 -29.80 0.16
CA TRP A 128 -5.43 -30.25 1.49
C TRP A 128 -4.48 -31.29 2.09
N ARG A 129 -3.63 -31.91 1.25
CA ARG A 129 -2.64 -32.92 1.64
C ARG A 129 -1.32 -32.65 0.96
N TYR A 130 -0.23 -32.99 1.63
CA TYR A 130 1.09 -32.97 1.04
C TYR A 130 1.79 -34.32 1.11
N GLU A 131 2.80 -34.49 0.25
CA GLU A 131 3.83 -35.51 0.38
C GLU A 131 5.18 -34.85 0.12
N LEU A 132 6.14 -35.11 1.01
CA LEU A 132 7.50 -34.61 0.91
C LEU A 132 8.46 -35.80 0.89
N SER A 133 9.31 -35.87 -0.15
CA SER A 133 10.32 -36.92 -0.29
C SER A 133 11.56 -36.36 -0.97
N GLY A 134 12.61 -36.10 -0.17
CA GLY A 134 13.86 -35.52 -0.66
C GLY A 134 13.63 -34.15 -1.31
N ASP A 135 13.97 -34.04 -2.59
CA ASP A 135 13.84 -32.82 -3.40
C ASP A 135 12.46 -32.69 -4.07
N VAL A 136 11.48 -33.52 -3.71
CA VAL A 136 10.15 -33.52 -4.33
C VAL A 136 9.07 -33.20 -3.30
N LEU A 137 8.26 -32.19 -3.62
CA LEU A 137 7.04 -31.81 -2.89
C LEU A 137 5.82 -32.02 -3.79
N ARG A 138 4.81 -32.73 -3.30
CA ARG A 138 3.50 -32.85 -3.95
C ARG A 138 2.43 -32.23 -3.07
N LEU A 139 1.64 -31.32 -3.64
CA LEU A 139 0.48 -30.72 -2.99
C LEU A 139 -0.79 -31.21 -3.68
N TYR A 140 -1.59 -32.03 -2.99
CA TYR A 140 -2.78 -32.68 -3.53
C TYR A 140 -4.00 -31.78 -3.33
N PHE A 141 -4.69 -31.47 -4.43
CA PHE A 141 -5.87 -30.58 -4.43
C PHE A 141 -7.17 -31.28 -4.84
N SER A 142 -7.12 -32.48 -5.41
CA SER A 142 -8.31 -33.26 -5.77
C SER A 142 -7.98 -34.75 -5.93
N GLY A 143 -8.35 -35.59 -4.95
CA GLY A 143 -8.03 -37.02 -5.01
C GLY A 143 -6.51 -37.28 -5.15
N ASN A 144 -6.09 -37.77 -6.32
CA ASN A 144 -4.67 -37.98 -6.67
C ASN A 144 -4.06 -36.87 -7.53
N GLU A 145 -4.84 -35.84 -7.87
CA GLU A 145 -4.35 -34.68 -8.63
C GLU A 145 -3.51 -33.78 -7.71
N CYS A 146 -2.32 -33.41 -8.20
CA CYS A 146 -1.37 -32.64 -7.42
C CYS A 146 -0.53 -31.67 -8.23
N LEU A 147 -0.08 -30.62 -7.54
CA LEU A 147 1.03 -29.79 -7.97
C LEU A 147 2.33 -30.48 -7.58
N HIS A 148 3.18 -30.77 -8.57
CA HIS A 148 4.47 -31.42 -8.39
C HIS A 148 5.58 -30.39 -8.46
N PHE A 149 6.28 -30.20 -7.34
CA PHE A 149 7.39 -29.27 -7.22
C PHE A 149 8.73 -30.00 -7.03
N ARG A 150 9.80 -29.33 -7.48
CA ARG A 150 11.17 -29.67 -7.14
C ARG A 150 11.81 -28.59 -6.28
N ALA A 151 12.59 -29.00 -5.29
CA ALA A 151 13.38 -28.11 -4.47
C ALA A 151 14.38 -27.35 -5.36
N THR A 152 14.56 -26.06 -5.10
CA THR A 152 15.51 -25.21 -5.80
C THR A 152 16.14 -24.22 -4.84
N GLU A 153 17.22 -23.57 -5.26
CA GLU A 153 17.86 -22.52 -4.47
C GLU A 153 17.02 -21.23 -4.52
N ASP A 154 17.14 -20.43 -3.45
CA ASP A 154 16.70 -19.04 -3.52
C ASP A 154 17.73 -18.23 -4.30
N ASP A 155 17.32 -17.67 -5.42
CA ASP A 155 18.13 -16.81 -6.28
C ASP A 155 17.85 -15.31 -6.03
N GLY A 156 17.07 -14.99 -4.99
CA GLY A 156 16.72 -13.63 -4.61
C GLY A 156 15.68 -12.98 -5.52
N THR A 157 15.01 -13.75 -6.38
CA THR A 157 14.01 -13.20 -7.33
C THR A 157 12.58 -13.23 -6.81
N ILE A 158 12.32 -13.93 -5.70
CA ILE A 158 11.02 -13.92 -5.04
C ILE A 158 10.91 -12.64 -4.20
N GLU A 159 9.89 -11.81 -4.49
CA GLU A 159 9.66 -10.58 -3.74
C GLU A 159 9.13 -10.91 -2.32
N ARG A 160 9.97 -10.61 -1.32
CA ARG A 160 9.61 -10.71 0.09
C ARG A 160 9.00 -9.38 0.55
N VAL A 161 8.00 -9.43 1.42
CA VAL A 161 7.39 -8.21 2.00
C VAL A 161 7.96 -7.88 3.38
N PHE A 162 8.38 -8.89 4.12
CA PHE A 162 9.05 -8.75 5.41
C PHE A 162 10.53 -9.03 5.21
N ALA A 163 11.35 -8.31 5.97
CA ALA A 163 12.76 -8.61 6.02
C ALA A 163 12.95 -10.00 6.63
N ASP A 164 13.96 -10.71 6.15
CA ASP A 164 14.47 -11.88 6.83
C ASP A 164 14.80 -11.50 8.27
N PRO A 165 14.68 -12.41 9.23
CA PRO A 165 15.15 -12.13 10.58
C PRO A 165 16.69 -12.09 10.59
N PRO A 166 17.33 -10.90 10.68
CA PRO A 166 18.44 -10.79 11.62
C PRO A 166 18.50 -9.44 12.36
N GLU A 167 19.08 -9.49 13.56
CA GLU A 167 19.26 -8.41 14.55
C GLU A 167 17.97 -7.64 14.91
N VAL A 168 17.86 -7.17 16.16
CA VAL A 168 16.66 -6.45 16.61
C VAL A 168 16.61 -5.10 15.92
N ALA A 169 15.61 -4.88 15.05
CA ALA A 169 15.49 -3.65 14.29
C ALA A 169 15.06 -2.49 15.23
N PRO A 170 15.76 -1.34 15.26
CA PRO A 170 15.33 -0.22 16.08
C PRO A 170 14.00 0.34 15.57
N LEU A 171 13.11 0.83 16.45
CA LEU A 171 11.88 1.50 16.01
C LEU A 171 12.17 2.66 15.03
N LYS A 172 13.11 3.52 15.42
CA LYS A 172 13.48 4.74 14.69
C LYS A 172 14.44 4.42 13.55
N GLY A 173 14.21 5.01 12.38
CA GLY A 173 15.04 4.82 11.18
C GLY A 173 14.78 3.51 10.44
N THR A 174 13.84 2.69 10.90
CA THR A 174 13.43 1.43 10.27
C THR A 174 12.05 1.58 9.64
N VAL A 175 11.87 0.98 8.48
CA VAL A 175 10.57 0.86 7.82
C VAL A 175 9.87 -0.39 8.33
N TRP A 176 8.64 -0.23 8.81
CA TRP A 176 7.77 -1.24 9.37
C TRP A 176 6.61 -1.49 8.41
N LYS A 177 6.31 -2.75 8.11
CA LYS A 177 5.19 -3.21 7.27
C LYS A 177 4.14 -3.84 8.16
N LEU A 178 2.90 -3.38 8.04
CA LEU A 178 1.77 -3.94 8.78
C LEU A 178 1.55 -5.39 8.35
N GLU A 179 1.52 -6.27 9.34
CA GLU A 179 1.16 -7.68 9.20
C GLU A 179 -0.37 -7.81 9.31
N GLY A 180 -0.97 -7.22 10.35
CA GLY A 180 -2.40 -7.26 10.55
C GLY A 180 -2.91 -6.55 11.79
N PHE A 181 -4.20 -6.74 12.04
CA PHE A 181 -4.94 -6.22 13.19
C PHE A 181 -5.09 -7.32 14.23
N GLY A 182 -4.48 -7.12 15.39
CA GLY A 182 -4.46 -8.09 16.48
C GLY A 182 -5.44 -7.76 17.59
N SER A 183 -5.88 -8.80 18.30
CA SER A 183 -6.66 -8.69 19.54
C SER A 183 -5.99 -9.42 20.71
N SER A 184 -6.48 -9.18 21.93
CA SER A 184 -6.05 -9.85 23.15
C SER A 184 -6.31 -11.36 23.15
N GLU A 185 -7.16 -11.84 22.24
CA GLU A 185 -7.42 -13.27 22.02
C GLU A 185 -6.31 -13.94 21.20
N GLY A 186 -5.30 -13.19 20.76
CA GLY A 186 -4.19 -13.68 19.94
C GLY A 186 -4.55 -13.85 18.46
N LYS A 187 -5.78 -13.51 18.06
CA LYS A 187 -6.19 -13.52 16.66
C LYS A 187 -5.59 -12.33 15.93
N LEU A 188 -4.86 -12.62 14.85
CA LEU A 188 -4.32 -11.63 13.93
C LEU A 188 -5.09 -11.71 12.61
N VAL A 189 -5.71 -10.60 12.20
CA VAL A 189 -6.37 -10.49 10.90
C VAL A 189 -5.44 -9.77 9.95
N THR A 190 -4.93 -10.50 8.96
CA THR A 190 -3.98 -9.98 7.96
C THR A 190 -4.57 -8.79 7.20
N ALA A 191 -3.78 -7.73 7.07
CA ALA A 191 -4.21 -6.49 6.43
C ALA A 191 -4.41 -6.69 4.91
N LYS A 192 -5.43 -6.04 4.33
CA LYS A 192 -5.69 -6.08 2.88
C LYS A 192 -5.87 -4.67 2.34
N PRO A 193 -5.38 -4.32 1.14
CA PRO A 193 -4.59 -5.16 0.24
C PRO A 193 -3.16 -5.37 0.76
N PHE A 194 -2.65 -6.59 0.60
CA PHE A 194 -1.33 -6.94 1.07
C PHE A 194 -0.30 -6.82 -0.06
N THR A 195 -0.12 -5.61 -0.59
CA THR A 195 0.95 -5.34 -1.56
C THR A 195 2.25 -5.02 -0.84
N ILE A 196 3.40 -5.16 -1.52
CA ILE A 196 4.71 -4.85 -0.94
C ILE A 196 4.79 -3.42 -0.37
N ARG A 197 4.06 -2.46 -0.97
CA ARG A 197 4.11 -1.04 -0.58
C ARG A 197 3.00 -0.60 0.37
N ALA A 198 1.86 -1.28 0.42
CA ALA A 198 0.76 -0.87 1.27
C ALA A 198 1.16 -0.93 2.76
N TYR A 199 0.53 -0.14 3.61
CA TYR A 199 0.65 -0.22 5.07
C TYR A 199 2.09 -0.25 5.59
N GLN A 200 2.93 0.63 5.07
CA GLN A 200 4.30 0.83 5.55
C GLN A 200 4.39 2.08 6.42
N LEU A 201 5.30 2.08 7.39
CA LEU A 201 5.51 3.18 8.33
C LEU A 201 6.99 3.33 8.66
N LEU A 202 7.51 4.54 8.59
CA LEU A 202 8.86 4.94 8.97
C LEU A 202 8.74 5.99 10.07
N PHE A 203 9.32 5.67 11.23
CA PHE A 203 9.53 6.65 12.30
C PHE A 203 10.93 7.23 12.17
N GLU A 204 11.08 8.48 11.74
CA GLU A 204 12.40 9.10 11.65
C GLU A 204 12.93 9.58 13.00
N PRO A 205 14.25 9.58 13.21
CA PRO A 205 14.86 10.32 14.30
C PRO A 205 14.46 11.80 14.21
N GLY A 206 13.81 12.35 15.24
CA GLY A 206 13.34 13.74 15.26
C GLY A 206 11.82 13.92 15.26
N GLY A 207 11.05 12.83 15.38
CA GLY A 207 9.61 12.91 15.60
C GLY A 207 8.77 13.05 14.33
N LYS A 208 9.36 12.84 13.15
CA LYS A 208 8.62 12.76 11.88
C LYS A 208 8.24 11.33 11.55
N ALA A 209 7.04 11.14 11.03
CA ALA A 209 6.59 9.84 10.56
C ALA A 209 6.10 9.92 9.11
N TYR A 210 6.43 8.88 8.36
CA TYR A 210 6.07 8.75 6.95
C TYR A 210 5.52 7.37 6.71
N GLY A 211 4.57 7.24 5.79
CA GLY A 211 4.00 5.92 5.56
C GLY A 211 3.24 5.80 4.27
N ILE A 212 2.61 4.65 4.11
CA ILE A 212 1.69 4.35 3.02
C ILE A 212 0.51 3.62 3.62
N SER A 213 -0.72 4.03 3.29
CA SER A 213 -1.95 3.32 3.63
C SER A 213 -2.22 2.18 2.63
N SER A 214 -3.48 1.94 2.24
CA SER A 214 -3.78 0.97 1.18
C SER A 214 -3.28 1.43 -0.20
N GLY A 215 -3.19 2.75 -0.41
CA GLY A 215 -2.75 3.33 -1.67
C GLY A 215 -2.23 4.77 -1.60
N ASN A 216 -2.26 5.41 -0.43
CA ASN A 216 -1.85 6.81 -0.28
C ASN A 216 -0.60 6.96 0.55
N HIS A 217 0.20 7.96 0.21
CA HIS A 217 1.32 8.38 1.03
C HIS A 217 0.81 9.11 2.27
N LEU A 218 1.48 8.86 3.39
CA LEU A 218 1.15 9.38 4.69
C LEU A 218 2.31 10.23 5.22
N LEU A 219 2.00 11.36 5.86
CA LEU A 219 2.96 12.28 6.45
C LEU A 219 2.45 12.75 7.81
N GLY A 220 3.35 12.89 8.77
CA GLY A 220 2.98 13.49 10.05
C GLY A 220 4.11 13.49 11.08
N GLU A 221 3.70 13.50 12.34
CA GLU A 221 4.56 13.54 13.49
C GLU A 221 4.26 12.40 14.47
N TYR A 222 5.23 12.10 15.31
CA TYR A 222 5.05 11.18 16.42
C TYR A 222 5.89 11.61 17.62
N ALA A 223 5.38 11.30 18.82
CA ALA A 223 6.10 11.46 20.07
C ALA A 223 6.15 10.14 20.84
N LEU A 224 7.32 9.80 21.39
CA LEU A 224 7.50 8.62 22.23
C LEU A 224 7.84 9.02 23.66
N ASN A 225 7.31 8.23 24.59
CA ASN A 225 7.81 8.18 25.95
C ASN A 225 8.23 6.74 26.26
N ASP A 226 9.52 6.45 26.12
CA ASP A 226 10.06 5.10 26.33
C ASP A 226 9.86 4.60 27.76
N ALA A 227 9.88 5.50 28.76
CA ALA A 227 9.70 5.13 30.16
C ALA A 227 8.25 4.68 30.46
N LEU A 228 7.26 5.30 29.81
CA LEU A 228 5.85 4.96 29.96
C LEU A 228 5.33 4.00 28.88
N ARG A 229 6.15 3.68 27.87
CA ARG A 229 5.78 2.93 26.67
C ARG A 229 4.57 3.52 25.93
N THR A 230 4.46 4.84 25.94
CA THR A 230 3.38 5.56 25.23
C THR A 230 3.89 6.13 23.92
N ILE A 231 3.00 6.19 22.95
CA ILE A 231 3.21 6.82 21.66
C ILE A 231 2.03 7.75 21.39
N ASP A 232 2.31 8.88 20.77
CA ASP A 232 1.31 9.77 20.19
C ASP A 232 1.64 9.92 18.70
N ILE A 233 0.65 9.78 17.83
CA ILE A 233 0.83 9.77 16.37
C ILE A 233 -0.21 10.70 15.77
N ASP A 234 0.27 11.65 14.97
CA ASP A 234 -0.57 12.55 14.18
C ASP A 234 -0.10 12.50 12.73
N ILE A 235 -0.74 11.65 11.93
CA ILE A 235 -0.40 11.38 10.53
C ILE A 235 -1.65 11.53 9.66
N GLU A 236 -1.48 12.17 8.51
CA GLU A 236 -2.52 12.34 7.51
C GLU A 236 -2.10 11.79 6.14
N ALA A 237 -3.09 11.49 5.29
CA ALA A 237 -2.83 11.15 3.90
C ALA A 237 -2.55 12.43 3.09
N VAL A 238 -1.46 12.42 2.31
CA VAL A 238 -1.02 13.56 1.49
C VAL A 238 -1.21 13.33 -0.02
N THR A 239 -1.72 12.15 -0.38
CA THR A 239 -2.17 11.83 -1.74
C THR A 239 -3.60 11.34 -1.68
N GLU A 240 -4.31 11.44 -2.82
CA GLU A 240 -5.73 11.10 -2.94
C GLU A 240 -5.98 10.07 -4.05
N ALA A 241 -5.18 9.00 -4.07
CA ALA A 241 -5.43 7.83 -4.89
C ALA A 241 -6.53 6.99 -4.22
N MET A 242 -7.79 7.16 -4.66
CA MET A 242 -8.98 6.33 -4.36
C MET A 242 -8.82 5.35 -3.17
N GLU A 243 -8.72 5.91 -1.96
CA GLU A 243 -8.44 5.15 -0.74
C GLU A 243 -9.53 4.10 -0.49
N ARG A 244 -9.14 2.89 -0.12
CA ARG A 244 -10.09 1.82 0.24
C ARG A 244 -10.51 1.96 1.70
N GLN A 245 -11.66 1.37 2.05
CA GLN A 245 -12.14 1.35 3.44
C GLN A 245 -11.07 0.85 4.43
N ASP A 246 -10.28 -0.15 4.04
CA ASP A 246 -9.20 -0.70 4.84
C ASP A 246 -8.09 0.33 5.13
N GLY A 247 -7.84 1.26 4.21
CA GLY A 247 -6.89 2.37 4.40
C GLY A 247 -7.37 3.40 5.43
N TYR A 248 -8.66 3.77 5.38
CA TYR A 248 -9.26 4.66 6.39
C TYR A 248 -9.24 4.05 7.79
N VAL A 249 -9.64 2.77 7.91
CA VAL A 249 -9.62 2.04 9.18
C VAL A 249 -8.20 1.94 9.73
N TYR A 250 -7.22 1.68 8.87
CA TYR A 250 -5.81 1.67 9.26
C TYR A 250 -5.36 3.03 9.82
N LEU A 251 -5.63 4.12 9.11
CA LEU A 251 -5.20 5.46 9.51
C LEU A 251 -5.86 5.92 10.82
N GLU A 252 -7.17 5.67 10.98
CA GLU A 252 -7.89 5.93 12.22
C GLU A 252 -7.24 5.21 13.41
N ARG A 253 -6.98 3.90 13.27
CA ARG A 253 -6.35 3.09 14.33
C ARG A 253 -4.92 3.51 14.60
N LEU A 254 -4.18 3.92 13.58
CA LEU A 254 -2.81 4.40 13.72
C LEU A 254 -2.77 5.68 14.56
N ASN A 255 -3.62 6.67 14.25
CA ASN A 255 -3.69 7.93 15.00
C ASN A 255 -4.30 7.77 16.40
N ASN A 256 -5.07 6.71 16.65
CA ASN A 256 -5.59 6.40 17.99
C ASN A 256 -4.60 5.57 18.83
N ALA A 257 -3.42 5.23 18.32
CA ALA A 257 -2.44 4.46 19.07
C ALA A 257 -1.86 5.28 20.23
N GLY A 258 -2.06 4.81 21.47
CA GLY A 258 -1.59 5.48 22.69
C GLY A 258 -0.45 4.76 23.41
N ARG A 259 -0.26 3.47 23.10
CA ARG A 259 0.76 2.60 23.72
C ARG A 259 1.46 1.81 22.63
N TYR A 260 2.74 1.52 22.82
CA TYR A 260 3.48 0.64 21.93
C TYR A 260 4.24 -0.44 22.70
N GLU A 261 4.47 -1.55 22.04
CA GLU A 261 5.41 -2.57 22.47
C GLU A 261 6.30 -2.95 21.30
N GLN A 262 7.60 -3.06 21.57
CA GLN A 262 8.53 -3.61 20.61
C GLN A 262 9.27 -4.77 21.26
N THR A 263 9.12 -5.97 20.69
CA THR A 263 9.84 -7.17 21.10
C THR A 263 10.44 -7.80 19.85
N ASP A 264 11.76 -7.94 19.85
CA ASP A 264 12.51 -8.38 18.67
C ASP A 264 12.12 -7.56 17.43
N ASN A 265 11.67 -8.24 16.38
CA ASN A 265 11.23 -7.66 15.12
C ASN A 265 9.70 -7.58 15.01
N ILE A 266 9.01 -7.47 16.15
CA ILE A 266 7.58 -7.25 16.22
C ILE A 266 7.33 -5.91 16.91
N LEU A 267 6.64 -5.02 16.21
CA LEU A 267 6.10 -3.78 16.76
C LEU A 267 4.59 -3.89 16.87
N ARG A 268 4.04 -3.60 18.05
CA ARG A 268 2.61 -3.48 18.31
C ARG A 268 2.26 -2.05 18.69
N LEU A 269 1.30 -1.47 17.99
CA LEU A 269 0.73 -0.16 18.33
C LEU A 269 -0.70 -0.37 18.81
N TYR A 270 -0.95 -0.10 20.09
CA TYR A 270 -2.23 -0.34 20.75
C TYR A 270 -3.11 0.89 20.66
N TYR A 271 -4.26 0.74 19.99
CA TYR A 271 -5.30 1.78 19.87
C TYR A 271 -6.48 1.54 20.83
N SER A 272 -6.45 0.42 21.56
CA SER A 272 -7.27 0.16 22.73
C SER A 272 -6.51 -0.73 23.71
N ASP A 273 -7.10 -1.07 24.86
CA ASP A 273 -6.44 -1.95 25.83
C ASP A 273 -6.17 -3.36 25.27
N THR A 274 -7.01 -3.79 24.32
CA THR A 274 -7.04 -5.17 23.79
C THR A 274 -6.69 -5.28 22.33
N GLU A 275 -6.70 -4.19 21.57
CA GLU A 275 -6.50 -4.23 20.13
C GLU A 275 -5.28 -3.44 19.68
N TYR A 276 -4.61 -3.93 18.64
CA TYR A 276 -3.35 -3.38 18.18
C TYR A 276 -3.13 -3.58 16.68
N LEU A 277 -2.31 -2.72 16.11
CA LEU A 277 -1.67 -2.90 14.81
C LEU A 277 -0.36 -3.65 15.03
N GLN A 278 -0.16 -4.80 14.37
CA GLN A 278 1.09 -5.55 14.43
C GLN A 278 1.91 -5.34 13.15
N TYR A 279 3.19 -5.02 13.33
CA TYR A 279 4.14 -4.77 12.26
C TYR A 279 5.38 -5.63 12.39
N ARG A 280 6.03 -5.84 11.25
CA ARG A 280 7.39 -6.37 11.14
C ARG A 280 8.26 -5.44 10.30
N PRO A 281 9.60 -5.50 10.40
CA PRO A 281 10.47 -4.80 9.49
C PRO A 281 10.13 -5.14 8.02
N ALA A 282 9.95 -4.11 7.21
CA ALA A 282 9.71 -4.27 5.78
C ALA A 282 10.96 -4.83 5.08
N ALA A 283 10.78 -5.65 4.06
CA ALA A 283 11.91 -6.11 3.24
C ALA A 283 12.63 -4.95 2.53
N ASP A 284 11.86 -3.99 2.01
CA ASP A 284 12.40 -2.77 1.41
C ASP A 284 12.51 -1.65 2.46
N GLN A 285 13.73 -1.43 2.94
CA GLN A 285 14.06 -0.37 3.89
C GLN A 285 14.31 1.00 3.25
N ASN A 286 14.33 1.09 1.92
CA ASN A 286 14.78 2.26 1.18
C ASN A 286 13.64 3.01 0.48
N TYR A 287 12.54 2.34 0.12
CA TYR A 287 11.45 2.97 -0.64
C TYR A 287 10.91 4.26 0.02
N LEU A 288 10.45 4.18 1.27
CA LEU A 288 9.97 5.37 1.99
C LEU A 288 11.09 6.40 2.17
N LYS A 289 12.30 5.96 2.53
CA LYS A 289 13.46 6.84 2.72
C LYS A 289 13.88 7.57 1.45
N GLY A 290 13.58 7.03 0.27
CA GLY A 290 13.84 7.67 -1.01
C GLY A 290 12.75 8.66 -1.42
N ILE A 291 11.49 8.37 -1.08
CA ILE A 291 10.34 9.21 -1.47
C ILE A 291 10.20 10.42 -0.57
N PHE A 292 10.32 10.23 0.75
CA PHE A 292 9.87 11.24 1.70
C PHE A 292 10.82 12.43 1.91
N PRO A 293 12.15 12.34 1.74
CA PRO A 293 12.97 13.55 1.60
C PRO A 293 12.48 14.48 0.47
N GLY A 294 11.84 13.93 -0.58
CA GLY A 294 11.18 14.70 -1.65
C GLY A 294 9.78 15.24 -1.31
N LEU A 295 9.06 14.60 -0.38
CA LEU A 295 7.72 15.01 0.10
C LEU A 295 7.76 15.88 1.37
N SER A 296 8.83 15.79 2.17
CA SER A 296 9.00 16.39 3.50
C SER A 296 9.39 17.87 3.47
N LEU A 297 9.61 18.46 2.30
CA LEU A 297 9.57 19.91 2.20
C LEU A 297 8.11 20.30 1.98
N TYR A 298 7.49 20.85 3.02
CA TYR A 298 6.35 21.74 2.82
C TYR A 298 6.78 22.78 1.78
N VAL A 299 6.26 22.62 0.57
CA VAL A 299 6.53 23.51 -0.53
C VAL A 299 5.33 24.45 -0.61
N PRO A 300 5.39 25.65 0.01
CA PRO A 300 4.26 26.55 0.22
C PRO A 300 3.56 27.02 -1.08
N PHE A 301 4.16 26.71 -2.23
CA PHE A 301 3.63 27.03 -3.54
C PHE A 301 2.90 25.86 -4.24
N LYS A 302 2.88 24.66 -3.68
CA LYS A 302 2.00 23.58 -4.16
C LYS A 302 0.55 23.82 -3.72
N ASP A 303 -0.38 23.21 -4.46
CA ASP A 303 -1.83 23.34 -4.31
C ASP A 303 -2.33 24.79 -4.35
N LYS A 304 -1.62 25.66 -5.07
CA LYS A 304 -2.01 27.06 -5.30
C LYS A 304 -1.94 27.36 -6.77
N VAL A 305 -2.85 28.23 -7.21
CA VAL A 305 -2.77 28.78 -8.56
C VAL A 305 -1.87 30.00 -8.54
N TRP A 306 -0.93 30.00 -9.48
CA TRP A 306 0.07 31.04 -9.70
C TRP A 306 -0.22 31.77 -10.99
N LYS A 307 -0.15 33.10 -10.95
CA LYS A 307 -0.29 33.96 -12.11
C LYS A 307 1.09 34.49 -12.49
N LEU A 308 1.49 34.26 -13.74
CA LEU A 308 2.73 34.82 -14.27
C LEU A 308 2.63 36.35 -14.29
N GLU A 309 3.62 37.01 -13.70
CA GLU A 309 3.79 38.45 -13.79
C GLU A 309 4.64 38.82 -15.00
N GLY A 310 5.69 38.03 -15.28
CA GLY A 310 6.54 38.28 -16.44
C GLY A 310 7.80 37.42 -16.52
N PHE A 311 8.62 37.74 -17.52
CA PHE A 311 9.92 37.14 -17.79
C PHE A 311 11.02 37.97 -17.15
N GLY A 312 11.72 37.40 -16.17
CA GLY A 312 12.83 38.01 -15.47
C GLY A 312 14.19 37.72 -16.12
N ALA A 313 15.13 38.65 -15.97
CA ALA A 313 16.50 38.53 -16.46
C ALA A 313 17.53 38.97 -15.39
N GLY A 314 18.81 38.73 -15.66
CA GLY A 314 19.91 39.13 -14.78
C GLY A 314 19.85 40.62 -14.42
N GLY A 315 19.90 40.91 -13.11
CA GLY A 315 19.73 42.28 -12.58
C GLY A 315 18.32 42.62 -12.09
N GLY A 316 17.36 41.70 -12.16
CA GLY A 316 16.03 41.86 -11.55
C GLY A 316 15.01 42.60 -12.42
N ALA A 317 15.35 42.91 -13.68
CA ALA A 317 14.41 43.48 -14.64
C ALA A 317 13.31 42.45 -15.00
N LEU A 318 12.05 42.88 -14.97
CA LEU A 318 10.89 42.05 -15.28
C LEU A 318 10.15 42.60 -16.50
N THR A 319 9.96 41.77 -17.53
CA THR A 319 9.13 42.10 -18.69
C THR A 319 7.76 41.43 -18.56
N ALA A 320 6.69 42.23 -18.43
CA ALA A 320 5.34 41.71 -18.28
C ALA A 320 4.91 40.86 -19.48
N ALA A 321 4.31 39.70 -19.24
CA ALA A 321 3.82 38.81 -20.29
C ALA A 321 2.56 39.38 -20.97
N GLN A 322 2.46 39.23 -22.30
CA GLN A 322 1.31 39.68 -23.09
C GLN A 322 0.58 38.52 -23.77
N PRO A 323 -0.75 38.42 -23.69
CA PRO A 323 -1.67 39.43 -23.20
C PRO A 323 -1.74 39.48 -21.68
N ASN A 324 -1.94 40.67 -21.13
CA ASN A 324 -2.25 40.86 -19.71
C ASN A 324 -3.72 40.52 -19.41
N ASP A 325 -4.08 39.25 -19.59
CA ASP A 325 -5.40 38.68 -19.30
C ASP A 325 -5.33 37.81 -18.04
N GLU A 326 -6.20 38.00 -17.06
CA GLU A 326 -6.25 37.22 -15.81
C GLU A 326 -6.47 35.71 -16.05
N LYS A 327 -6.97 35.31 -17.23
CA LYS A 327 -7.15 33.89 -17.60
C LYS A 327 -5.90 33.27 -18.23
N ALA A 328 -4.95 34.09 -18.68
CA ALA A 328 -3.73 33.64 -19.34
C ALA A 328 -2.61 33.36 -18.33
N TYR A 329 -1.65 32.51 -18.71
CA TYR A 329 -0.43 32.28 -17.93
C TYR A 329 -0.64 31.89 -16.46
N LEU A 330 -1.64 31.04 -16.21
CA LEU A 330 -1.87 30.43 -14.91
C LEU A 330 -1.09 29.12 -14.79
N LEU A 331 -0.59 28.81 -13.59
CA LEU A 331 0.13 27.58 -13.28
C LEU A 331 -0.39 27.04 -11.95
N TYR A 332 -0.73 25.76 -11.92
CA TYR A 332 -1.11 25.04 -10.72
C TYR A 332 -0.21 23.81 -10.58
N LEU A 333 0.44 23.69 -9.43
CA LEU A 333 1.35 22.59 -9.10
C LEU A 333 0.68 21.73 -8.03
N GLN A 334 0.21 20.54 -8.39
CA GLN A 334 -0.39 19.61 -7.45
C GLN A 334 0.65 18.97 -6.53
N LYS A 335 0.25 18.59 -5.31
CA LYS A 335 1.01 17.66 -4.46
C LYS A 335 1.42 16.37 -5.17
N SER A 336 0.53 15.82 -6.01
CA SER A 336 0.70 14.56 -6.76
C SER A 336 1.74 14.61 -7.90
N LEU A 337 2.55 15.68 -7.99
CA LEU A 337 3.55 15.89 -9.03
C LEU A 337 2.99 16.08 -10.45
N ASN A 338 1.70 16.41 -10.55
CA ASN A 338 1.09 16.90 -11.78
C ASN A 338 1.02 18.42 -11.79
N ALA A 339 1.13 19.01 -12.97
CA ALA A 339 1.01 20.44 -13.20
C ALA A 339 -0.01 20.73 -14.29
N PHE A 340 -0.82 21.75 -14.06
CA PHE A 340 -1.82 22.24 -15.01
C PHE A 340 -1.65 23.73 -15.19
N GLY A 341 -2.03 24.24 -16.34
CA GLY A 341 -1.97 25.68 -16.53
C GLY A 341 -2.60 26.16 -17.81
N THR A 342 -2.48 27.48 -17.98
CA THR A 342 -2.88 28.19 -19.19
C THR A 342 -1.69 28.91 -19.80
N THR A 343 -1.70 29.04 -21.12
CA THR A 343 -0.77 29.89 -21.89
C THR A 343 -1.49 31.18 -22.26
N SER A 344 -1.17 31.82 -23.39
CA SER A 344 -1.93 33.00 -23.85
C SER A 344 -3.35 32.62 -24.31
N VAL A 345 -3.51 31.43 -24.91
CA VAL A 345 -4.77 30.98 -25.52
C VAL A 345 -5.03 29.47 -25.35
N ASN A 346 -4.09 28.71 -24.80
CA ASN A 346 -4.22 27.26 -24.63
C ASN A 346 -4.23 26.85 -23.16
N THR A 347 -4.63 25.62 -22.90
CA THR A 347 -4.39 24.93 -21.63
C THR A 347 -3.31 23.86 -21.80
N PHE A 348 -2.65 23.49 -20.71
CA PHE A 348 -1.70 22.39 -20.69
C PHE A 348 -1.82 21.54 -19.43
N GLY A 349 -1.43 20.28 -19.56
CA GLY A 349 -1.15 19.37 -18.45
C GLY A 349 0.22 18.72 -18.64
N THR A 350 0.92 18.46 -17.54
CA THR A 350 2.22 17.78 -17.55
C THR A 350 2.53 17.18 -16.18
N GLU A 351 3.50 16.29 -16.12
CA GLU A 351 4.13 15.85 -14.87
C GLU A 351 5.31 16.77 -14.55
N TYR A 352 5.70 16.90 -13.29
CA TYR A 352 6.91 17.60 -12.90
C TYR A 352 7.72 16.82 -11.86
N THR A 353 9.03 16.96 -11.91
CA THR A 353 9.95 16.46 -10.88
C THR A 353 10.45 17.63 -10.04
N MET A 354 10.81 17.36 -8.79
CA MET A 354 11.30 18.39 -7.87
C MET A 354 12.21 17.76 -6.82
N ASP A 355 13.34 18.40 -6.56
CA ASP A 355 14.16 18.16 -5.37
C ASP A 355 14.23 19.46 -4.59
N ALA A 356 13.48 19.52 -3.50
CA ALA A 356 13.38 20.73 -2.71
C ALA A 356 14.63 20.99 -1.83
N THR A 357 15.48 19.97 -1.60
CA THR A 357 16.77 20.16 -0.92
C THR A 357 17.81 20.80 -1.83
N GLN A 358 17.76 20.46 -3.12
CA GLN A 358 18.62 21.04 -4.16
C GLN A 358 18.01 22.29 -4.82
N GLY A 359 16.75 22.61 -4.50
CA GLY A 359 16.00 23.69 -5.12
C GLY A 359 15.68 23.46 -6.60
N THR A 360 15.68 22.21 -7.06
CA THR A 360 15.44 21.88 -8.48
C THR A 360 13.98 21.58 -8.74
N LEU A 361 13.52 21.94 -9.94
CA LEU A 361 12.18 21.63 -10.44
C LEU A 361 12.28 21.53 -11.96
N ALA A 362 11.65 20.53 -12.57
CA ALA A 362 11.61 20.38 -14.01
C ALA A 362 10.25 19.84 -14.48
N PHE A 363 9.78 20.31 -15.62
CA PHE A 363 8.54 19.82 -16.23
C PHE A 363 8.83 18.75 -17.27
N GLY A 364 7.94 17.77 -17.35
CA GLY A 364 7.92 16.79 -18.42
C GLY A 364 7.40 17.39 -19.74
N ALA A 365 7.03 16.51 -20.68
CA ALA A 365 6.41 16.94 -21.92
C ALA A 365 5.07 17.65 -21.63
N LEU A 366 4.87 18.86 -22.18
CA LEU A 366 3.61 19.58 -22.03
C LEU A 366 2.58 19.06 -23.03
N GLY A 367 1.46 18.53 -22.54
CA GLY A 367 0.28 18.22 -23.32
C GLY A 367 -0.57 19.47 -23.53
N ILE A 368 -0.37 20.20 -24.62
CA ILE A 368 -1.01 21.51 -24.89
C ILE A 368 -2.15 21.37 -25.89
N THR A 369 -3.24 22.12 -25.69
CA THR A 369 -4.29 22.29 -26.72
C THR A 369 -3.76 22.99 -27.98
N LYS A 370 -4.39 22.78 -29.13
CA LYS A 370 -3.87 23.22 -30.44
C LYS A 370 -4.53 24.50 -31.00
N MET A 371 -4.73 25.52 -30.17
CA MET A 371 -5.10 26.86 -30.66
C MET A 371 -3.86 27.67 -31.06
N ASN A 372 -4.02 28.64 -31.96
CA ASN A 372 -2.91 29.42 -32.50
C ASN A 372 -2.27 30.32 -31.43
N GLU A 373 -1.15 29.86 -30.87
CA GLU A 373 -0.45 30.49 -29.74
C GLU A 373 0.17 31.85 -30.10
N GLN A 374 0.07 32.83 -29.19
CA GLN A 374 0.68 34.16 -29.38
C GLN A 374 2.19 34.16 -29.06
N LYS A 375 2.88 35.26 -29.36
CA LYS A 375 4.35 35.37 -29.23
C LYS A 375 4.84 34.99 -27.83
N ASP A 376 4.32 35.64 -26.79
CA ASP A 376 4.74 35.36 -25.41
C ASP A 376 4.17 34.04 -24.90
N GLY A 377 3.05 33.56 -25.46
CA GLY A 377 2.55 32.20 -25.22
C GLY A 377 3.55 31.12 -25.64
N LYS A 378 4.12 31.25 -26.85
CA LYS A 378 5.18 30.35 -27.33
C LYS A 378 6.44 30.45 -26.47
N ARG A 379 6.84 31.68 -26.11
CA ARG A 379 7.98 31.92 -25.21
C ARG A 379 7.78 31.27 -23.84
N TYR A 380 6.59 31.40 -23.26
CA TYR A 380 6.25 30.82 -21.97
C TYR A 380 6.41 29.31 -21.95
N VAL A 381 5.91 28.63 -22.98
CA VAL A 381 6.04 27.17 -23.13
C VAL A 381 7.50 26.74 -23.29
N ASP A 382 8.28 27.46 -24.09
CA ASP A 382 9.71 27.19 -24.26
C ASP A 382 10.51 27.41 -22.96
N CYS A 383 10.18 28.45 -22.19
CA CYS A 383 10.78 28.67 -20.89
C CYS A 383 10.41 27.55 -19.90
N LEU A 384 9.13 27.15 -19.84
CA LEU A 384 8.66 26.09 -18.94
C LEU A 384 9.37 24.76 -19.20
N SER A 385 9.54 24.35 -20.46
CA SER A 385 10.20 23.09 -20.82
C SER A 385 11.69 23.05 -20.45
N ARG A 386 12.28 24.21 -20.13
CA ARG A 386 13.69 24.37 -19.77
C ARG A 386 13.91 24.69 -18.29
N VAL A 387 12.84 24.78 -17.50
CA VAL A 387 12.95 25.03 -16.06
C VAL A 387 13.75 23.88 -15.42
N SER A 388 14.75 24.25 -14.62
CA SER A 388 15.59 23.29 -13.89
C SER A 388 15.72 23.63 -12.41
N ARG A 389 15.38 24.85 -12.01
CA ARG A 389 15.53 25.35 -10.64
C ARG A 389 14.37 26.25 -10.26
N TYR A 390 14.04 26.29 -8.99
CA TYR A 390 13.04 27.22 -8.45
C TYR A 390 13.61 28.03 -7.30
N GLN A 391 12.91 29.12 -6.98
CA GLN A 391 13.08 29.88 -5.75
C GLN A 391 11.70 30.33 -5.29
N PHE A 392 11.50 30.30 -3.98
CA PHE A 392 10.30 30.83 -3.36
C PHE A 392 10.68 31.71 -2.17
N ASP A 393 10.30 32.98 -2.25
CA ASP A 393 10.51 33.97 -1.20
C ASP A 393 9.38 35.00 -1.22
N ASN A 394 8.92 35.44 -0.05
CA ASN A 394 7.92 36.51 0.09
C ASN A 394 6.69 36.35 -0.81
N ALA A 395 6.11 35.14 -0.84
CA ALA A 395 4.98 34.78 -1.71
C ALA A 395 5.21 34.93 -3.21
N THR A 396 6.47 35.05 -3.66
CA THR A 396 6.86 35.10 -5.07
C THR A 396 7.49 33.77 -5.46
N LEU A 397 6.98 33.14 -6.52
CA LEU A 397 7.57 31.94 -7.11
C LEU A 397 8.39 32.35 -8.33
N ARG A 398 9.65 31.92 -8.38
CA ARG A 398 10.54 32.09 -9.53
C ARG A 398 10.96 30.74 -10.07
N LEU A 399 10.71 30.49 -11.36
CA LEU A 399 11.12 29.27 -12.06
C LEU A 399 12.23 29.61 -13.06
N TYR A 400 13.44 29.15 -12.79
CA TYR A 400 14.64 29.47 -13.56
C TYR A 400 14.83 28.48 -14.71
N TYR A 401 15.00 29.02 -15.92
CA TYR A 401 15.26 28.26 -17.16
C TYR A 401 16.66 28.53 -17.75
N SER A 402 17.46 29.33 -17.03
CA SER A 402 18.89 29.50 -17.17
C SER A 402 19.48 29.98 -15.83
N ASP A 403 20.79 30.26 -15.76
CA ASP A 403 21.43 30.73 -14.52
C ASP A 403 20.85 32.06 -14.02
N THR A 404 20.39 32.92 -14.94
CA THR A 404 19.96 34.29 -14.62
C THR A 404 18.53 34.63 -15.05
N GLU A 405 17.90 33.81 -15.90
CA GLU A 405 16.57 34.09 -16.43
C GLU A 405 15.51 33.20 -15.78
N TYR A 406 14.35 33.79 -15.53
CA TYR A 406 13.28 33.13 -14.77
C TYR A 406 11.89 33.59 -15.20
N LEU A 407 10.90 32.76 -14.90
CA LEU A 407 9.48 33.10 -14.90
C LEU A 407 9.10 33.53 -13.49
N GLN A 408 8.55 34.73 -13.31
CA GLN A 408 8.12 35.21 -12.00
C GLN A 408 6.60 35.14 -11.87
N TYR A 409 6.14 34.58 -10.77
CA TYR A 409 4.73 34.43 -10.45
C TYR A 409 4.37 35.04 -9.11
N ARG A 410 3.12 35.51 -9.06
CA ARG A 410 2.39 35.87 -7.84
C ARG A 410 1.26 34.87 -7.60
N PRO A 411 0.67 34.81 -6.39
CA PRO A 411 -0.57 34.10 -6.17
C PRO A 411 -1.67 34.65 -7.10
N ALA A 412 -2.42 33.75 -7.72
CA ALA A 412 -3.62 34.13 -8.47
C ALA A 412 -4.75 34.50 -7.50
N PRO A 413 -5.69 35.37 -7.90
CA PRO A 413 -6.89 35.67 -7.10
C PRO A 413 -7.74 34.41 -6.86
N ASP A 414 -8.47 34.34 -5.74
CA ASP A 414 -9.28 33.16 -5.37
C ASP A 414 -10.36 32.82 -6.41
N ASP A 415 -10.88 33.82 -7.14
CA ASP A 415 -11.93 33.63 -8.14
C ASP A 415 -11.42 33.27 -9.55
N ASN A 416 -10.13 32.94 -9.67
CA ASN A 416 -9.47 32.66 -10.94
C ASN A 416 -10.12 31.47 -11.69
N PRO A 417 -10.12 31.51 -13.03
CA PRO A 417 -10.82 30.51 -13.85
C PRO A 417 -10.19 29.12 -13.77
N LEU A 418 -8.88 28.99 -13.55
CA LEU A 418 -8.22 27.70 -13.47
C LEU A 418 -8.58 26.99 -12.17
N GLY A 419 -8.66 27.73 -11.05
CA GLY A 419 -9.13 27.23 -9.76
C GLY A 419 -10.52 26.62 -9.85
N LYS A 420 -11.48 27.30 -10.49
CA LYS A 420 -12.83 26.76 -10.72
C LYS A 420 -12.85 25.48 -11.56
N ILE A 421 -11.90 25.33 -12.50
CA ILE A 421 -11.76 24.11 -13.30
C ILE A 421 -11.18 22.99 -12.44
N ILE A 422 -10.17 23.29 -11.61
CA ILE A 422 -9.55 22.35 -10.67
C ILE A 422 -10.59 21.86 -9.65
N GLU A 423 -11.34 22.75 -9.01
CA GLU A 423 -12.43 22.42 -8.09
C GLU A 423 -13.45 21.46 -8.72
N LYS A 424 -13.82 21.73 -9.98
CA LYS A 424 -14.79 20.88 -10.69
C LYS A 424 -14.23 19.49 -11.03
N LEU A 425 -12.93 19.39 -11.28
CA LEU A 425 -12.27 18.14 -11.65
C LEU A 425 -11.87 17.29 -10.45
N PHE A 426 -11.55 17.92 -9.32
CA PHE A 426 -10.94 17.27 -8.15
C PHE A 426 -11.73 17.44 -6.83
N GLY A 427 -12.77 18.28 -6.77
CA GLY A 427 -13.62 18.50 -5.59
C GLY A 427 -13.22 19.73 -4.74
N GLU A 428 -14.10 20.15 -3.82
CA GLU A 428 -13.92 21.34 -2.96
C GLU A 428 -12.81 21.20 -1.90
N GLN A 429 -12.26 19.99 -1.67
CA GLN A 429 -11.22 19.75 -0.66
C GLN A 429 -9.78 20.11 -1.10
N ALA A 430 -9.61 20.73 -2.27
CA ALA A 430 -8.31 21.01 -2.88
C ALA A 430 -7.68 22.39 -2.54
N TRP A 431 -8.13 23.07 -1.48
CA TRP A 431 -7.67 24.42 -1.09
C TRP A 431 -7.16 24.52 0.35
#